data_AF-A0A9D4UZQ4-F1
#
_entry.id   AF-A0A9D4UZQ4-F1
#
_cell.length_a   1.000
_cell.length_b   1.000
_cell.length_c   1.000
_cell.angle_alpha   90.00
_cell.angle_beta   90.00
_cell.angle_gamma   90.00
#
_symmetry.space_group_name_H-M   'P 1'
#
loop_
_entity.id
_entity.type
_entity.pdbx_description
1 polymer ?
#
loop_
_entity_poly.entity_id
_entity_poly.type
_entity_poly.pdbx_seq_one_letter_code
_entity_poly.pdbx_strand_id
1 'polypeptide(L)'
;MQIHRRIMLPCLQLFLLVLNLNLLMCFVQRFKNKQSSLMWSLGMLSVIDPDIPLYARQRDACGACMRLWSLVDLGVWSRHFMMSTLVVVLHNLETRKPLLNGLQQRYVEKLQDHPMYRPKELMADLRREVGVSISYKIAWKAKQLALGIIHGDHAKSYGKLQSYCDKLVASNPGTMAHLQKTTEGRFFRMFLAFGACITGFTHCRDFIGLDGTFLTSKYLGALLTATGIDAMGGLFPIAFGVVDAENEDNWVWFLQNVHDCMASVNAITFVSDKQKGLLPAVELVFLGCEHAYCMRHLDANLKKKCNNGEFIRLFWVATYANTMSDYDTAIQGMRVISPATTDYLLTTSPPFHWATTHFKGKRYGHFTSNIAESLNAWLLEARDKPIISMLDIIRRQLTAWFYARGMEGKKACESLGDRAQFALVANVEKNLREVGNSARQYRILPSSDMVFEILTSTKTCVVDVCTRSCSCNKWQTFEIPCANASAAILLKRECVQWYVHKAYALQAYCNTYSGVISPIVDASEDASDQLKPPATWAS
;
A
#
# COMPACT_ATOMS: atom_id res chain seq x y z
N MET A 1 51.10 -9.67 4.02
CA MET A 1 49.63 -9.89 4.02
C MET A 1 48.92 -9.61 2.67
N GLN A 2 49.64 -9.60 1.53
CA GLN A 2 49.04 -9.43 0.18
C GLN A 2 49.20 -10.66 -0.75
N ILE A 3 49.99 -11.66 -0.39
CA ILE A 3 50.19 -12.88 -1.21
C ILE A 3 49.10 -13.95 -0.93
N HIS A 4 48.51 -13.96 0.27
CA HIS A 4 47.46 -14.92 0.65
C HIS A 4 46.09 -14.71 -0.05
N ARG A 5 45.81 -13.51 -0.58
CA ARG A 5 44.54 -13.19 -1.24
C ARG A 5 44.50 -13.52 -2.74
N ARG A 6 45.66 -13.62 -3.42
CA ARG A 6 45.70 -13.91 -4.86
C ARG A 6 45.63 -15.40 -5.22
N ILE A 7 45.90 -16.30 -4.26
CA ILE A 7 45.93 -17.76 -4.49
C ILE A 7 44.62 -18.44 -4.01
N MET A 8 43.95 -17.91 -2.99
CA MET A 8 42.75 -18.52 -2.40
C MET A 8 41.49 -18.38 -3.26
N LEU A 9 41.36 -17.31 -4.06
CA LEU A 9 40.15 -17.04 -4.84
C LEU A 9 39.98 -17.98 -6.06
N PRO A 10 41.03 -18.27 -6.86
CA PRO A 10 40.94 -19.23 -7.96
C PRO A 10 40.74 -20.68 -7.50
N CYS A 11 41.36 -21.07 -6.37
CA CYS A 11 41.21 -22.41 -5.79
C CYS A 11 39.78 -22.65 -5.27
N LEU A 12 39.12 -21.63 -4.72
CA LEU A 12 37.73 -21.73 -4.27
C LEU A 12 36.76 -21.86 -5.46
N GLN A 13 37.04 -21.16 -6.57
CA GLN A 13 36.26 -21.25 -7.81
C GLN A 13 36.42 -22.63 -8.50
N LEU A 14 37.64 -23.20 -8.52
CA LEU A 14 37.86 -24.56 -9.02
C LEU A 14 37.21 -25.63 -8.11
N PHE A 15 37.24 -25.44 -6.79
CA PHE A 15 36.65 -26.38 -5.83
C PHE A 15 35.12 -26.44 -5.92
N LEU A 16 34.47 -25.29 -6.21
CA LEU A 16 33.02 -25.21 -6.43
C LEU A 16 32.60 -25.76 -7.80
N LEU A 17 33.48 -25.76 -8.80
CA LEU A 17 33.22 -26.34 -10.13
C LEU A 17 33.29 -27.87 -10.16
N VAL A 18 34.02 -28.50 -9.21
CA VAL A 18 34.25 -29.96 -9.17
C VAL A 18 33.20 -30.71 -8.34
N LEU A 19 32.44 -30.03 -7.47
CA LEU A 19 31.39 -30.63 -6.64
C LEU A 19 30.10 -30.88 -7.43
N ASN A 20 30.14 -31.91 -8.29
CA ASN A 20 28.96 -32.45 -8.95
C ASN A 20 28.07 -33.16 -7.91
N LEU A 21 26.80 -32.77 -7.81
CA LEU A 21 25.83 -33.17 -6.77
C LEU A 21 25.67 -34.70 -6.57
N ASN A 22 25.98 -35.49 -7.59
CA ASN A 22 25.90 -36.96 -7.53
C ASN A 22 27.00 -37.61 -6.68
N LEU A 23 28.19 -37.00 -6.54
CA LEU A 23 29.28 -37.55 -5.72
C LEU A 23 29.04 -37.36 -4.21
N LEU A 24 28.32 -36.30 -3.83
CA LEU A 24 27.98 -36.00 -2.44
C LEU A 24 26.98 -37.03 -1.87
N MET A 25 26.04 -37.48 -2.70
CA MET A 25 25.03 -38.49 -2.33
C MET A 25 25.67 -39.87 -2.05
N CYS A 26 26.63 -40.30 -2.87
CA CYS A 26 27.37 -41.55 -2.62
C CYS A 26 28.21 -41.52 -1.34
N PHE A 27 28.74 -40.34 -0.94
CA PHE A 27 29.56 -40.21 0.26
C PHE A 27 28.72 -40.27 1.55
N VAL A 28 27.50 -39.70 1.52
CA VAL A 28 26.55 -39.72 2.63
C VAL A 28 26.00 -41.13 2.88
N GLN A 29 25.75 -41.91 1.83
CA GLN A 29 25.29 -43.30 1.95
C GLN A 29 26.33 -44.20 2.65
N ARG A 30 27.63 -43.94 2.41
CA ARG A 30 28.75 -44.72 2.99
C ARG A 30 29.02 -44.40 4.45
N PHE A 31 28.70 -43.18 4.91
CA PHE A 31 28.91 -42.76 6.30
C PHE A 31 27.85 -43.33 7.26
N LYS A 32 26.62 -43.55 6.80
CA LYS A 32 25.56 -44.19 7.61
C LYS A 32 25.91 -45.61 8.06
N ASN A 33 26.73 -46.35 7.32
CA ASN A 33 27.04 -47.75 7.59
C ASN A 33 28.22 -47.98 8.56
N LYS A 34 28.91 -46.94 9.04
CA LYS A 34 30.13 -47.08 9.88
C LYS A 34 29.98 -46.62 11.34
N GLN A 35 28.78 -46.29 11.79
CA GLN A 35 28.56 -45.76 13.15
C GLN A 35 28.38 -46.84 14.25
N SER A 36 28.91 -48.05 14.07
CA SER A 36 28.77 -49.16 15.02
C SER A 36 30.06 -49.61 15.72
N SER A 37 31.17 -48.88 15.60
CA SER A 37 32.41 -49.25 16.31
C SER A 37 33.28 -48.02 16.59
N LEU A 38 33.13 -47.46 17.78
CA LEU A 38 34.09 -46.51 18.36
C LEU A 38 34.03 -46.64 19.89
N MET A 39 34.79 -47.59 20.42
CA MET A 39 35.26 -47.57 21.81
C MET A 39 36.72 -48.02 21.84
N TRP A 40 37.47 -47.37 22.73
CA TRP A 40 38.85 -47.57 23.15
C TRP A 40 39.92 -46.59 22.60
N SER A 41 40.75 -46.23 23.57
CA SER A 41 41.51 -45.00 23.78
C SER A 41 43.03 -45.18 23.56
N LEU A 42 43.71 -44.06 23.33
CA LEU A 42 45.14 -43.73 23.59
C LEU A 42 46.11 -44.87 24.00
N GLY A 43 47.20 -45.07 23.24
CA GLY A 43 48.43 -45.69 23.76
C GLY A 43 49.35 -46.38 22.73
N MET A 44 50.58 -45.86 22.61
CA MET A 44 51.86 -46.49 22.23
C MET A 44 52.11 -47.20 20.88
N LEU A 45 53.17 -46.70 20.23
CA LEU A 45 54.27 -47.37 19.50
C LEU A 45 54.18 -48.85 19.10
N SER A 46 54.51 -49.08 17.81
CA SER A 46 55.18 -50.25 17.21
C SER A 46 54.59 -51.64 17.45
N VAL A 47 54.13 -52.29 16.39
CA VAL A 47 54.58 -53.62 15.92
C VAL A 47 53.93 -53.89 14.55
N ILE A 48 54.76 -54.30 13.60
CA ILE A 48 54.41 -54.83 12.28
C ILE A 48 53.90 -56.26 12.51
N ASP A 49 52.77 -56.63 11.90
CA ASP A 49 52.49 -58.03 11.57
C ASP A 49 52.02 -58.11 10.10
N PRO A 50 52.77 -58.80 9.22
CA PRO A 50 52.53 -58.82 7.79
C PRO A 50 51.87 -60.14 7.38
N ASP A 51 50.61 -60.38 7.72
CA ASP A 51 49.88 -61.50 7.12
C ASP A 51 48.38 -61.22 7.10
N ILE A 52 47.85 -60.99 5.88
CA ILE A 52 46.62 -61.59 5.32
C ILE A 52 46.22 -60.86 4.01
N PRO A 53 45.77 -61.60 2.97
CA PRO A 53 46.10 -61.33 1.58
C PRO A 53 45.12 -60.42 0.83
N LEU A 54 45.70 -59.63 -0.09
CA LEU A 54 45.01 -58.91 -1.16
C LEU A 54 44.45 -59.89 -2.21
N TYR A 55 43.14 -59.90 -2.39
CA TYR A 55 42.53 -60.35 -3.65
C TYR A 55 41.88 -59.17 -4.38
N ALA A 56 42.45 -58.89 -5.56
CA ALA A 56 41.99 -57.96 -6.58
C ALA A 56 40.63 -58.41 -7.16
N ARG A 57 39.71 -57.59 -7.67
CA ARG A 57 39.66 -56.78 -8.91
C ARG A 57 38.15 -56.35 -8.98
N GLN A 58 37.65 -55.27 -9.58
CA GLN A 58 38.06 -54.50 -10.75
C GLN A 58 37.21 -53.20 -10.80
N ARG A 59 37.90 -52.07 -11.04
CA ARG A 59 37.58 -50.89 -11.90
C ARG A 59 36.10 -50.66 -12.28
N ASP A 60 35.53 -49.48 -12.03
CA ASP A 60 35.90 -48.25 -12.75
C ASP A 60 36.02 -46.99 -11.87
N ALA A 61 37.21 -46.40 -11.87
CA ALA A 61 37.46 -45.07 -11.35
C ALA A 61 37.80 -44.14 -12.53
N CYS A 62 36.98 -43.11 -12.72
CA CYS A 62 37.16 -42.06 -13.71
C CYS A 62 38.55 -41.39 -13.57
N GLY A 63 39.30 -41.32 -14.67
CA GLY A 63 40.67 -40.78 -14.76
C GLY A 63 40.83 -39.29 -14.41
N ALA A 64 39.77 -38.61 -13.97
CA ALA A 64 39.81 -37.28 -13.37
C ALA A 64 40.23 -37.33 -11.88
N CYS A 65 39.89 -38.40 -11.16
CA CYS A 65 40.22 -38.53 -9.73
C CYS A 65 41.72 -38.76 -9.48
N MET A 66 42.42 -39.48 -10.38
CA MET A 66 43.86 -39.70 -10.23
C MET A 66 44.72 -38.48 -10.61
N ARG A 67 44.25 -37.61 -11.51
CA ARG A 67 44.98 -36.39 -11.90
C ARG A 67 44.86 -35.23 -10.90
N LEU A 68 43.77 -35.19 -10.13
CA LEU A 68 43.61 -34.25 -9.01
C LEU A 68 44.38 -34.68 -7.76
N TRP A 69 44.74 -35.96 -7.63
CA TRP A 69 45.48 -36.47 -6.49
C TRP A 69 46.99 -36.19 -6.57
N SER A 70 47.52 -36.01 -7.79
CA SER A 70 48.93 -35.71 -8.05
C SER A 70 49.27 -34.20 -8.09
N LEU A 71 48.30 -33.29 -7.92
CA LEU A 71 48.51 -31.84 -8.03
C LEU A 71 48.30 -31.04 -6.72
N VAL A 72 48.08 -31.72 -5.60
CA VAL A 72 47.93 -31.05 -4.29
C VAL A 72 48.90 -31.66 -3.28
N ASP A 73 50.16 -31.31 -3.45
CA ASP A 73 51.22 -31.40 -2.44
C ASP A 73 51.15 -30.16 -1.52
N LEU A 74 49.94 -29.89 -0.99
CA LEU A 74 49.73 -28.93 0.08
C LEU A 74 49.48 -29.74 1.35
N GLY A 75 50.42 -29.60 2.28
CA GLY A 75 50.55 -30.42 3.48
C GLY A 75 49.25 -30.68 4.25
N VAL A 76 49.32 -31.73 5.08
CA VAL A 76 48.27 -32.33 5.92
C VAL A 76 47.29 -31.33 6.57
N TRP A 77 47.74 -30.10 6.83
CA TRP A 77 46.92 -28.99 7.33
C TRP A 77 45.77 -28.54 6.39
N SER A 78 45.99 -28.53 5.07
CA SER A 78 44.98 -28.06 4.09
C SER A 78 43.78 -29.02 3.96
N ARG A 79 44.05 -30.33 4.05
CA ARG A 79 43.02 -31.40 3.99
C ARG A 79 42.20 -31.46 5.26
N HIS A 80 42.82 -31.27 6.42
CA HIS A 80 42.12 -31.22 7.71
C HIS A 80 41.24 -29.98 7.81
N PHE A 81 41.70 -28.82 7.31
CA PHE A 81 40.92 -27.58 7.30
C PHE A 81 39.71 -27.64 6.36
N MET A 82 39.84 -28.22 5.16
CA MET A 82 38.69 -28.41 4.26
C MET A 82 37.69 -29.42 4.80
N MET A 83 38.13 -30.56 5.35
CA MET A 83 37.22 -31.56 5.92
C MET A 83 36.51 -31.06 7.17
N SER A 84 37.20 -30.36 8.06
CA SER A 84 36.57 -29.73 9.24
C SER A 84 35.59 -28.62 8.83
N THR A 85 35.91 -27.81 7.83
CA THR A 85 34.98 -26.80 7.29
C THR A 85 33.75 -27.46 6.65
N LEU A 86 33.93 -28.52 5.87
CA LEU A 86 32.83 -29.26 5.22
C LEU A 86 31.94 -29.96 6.26
N VAL A 87 32.54 -30.59 7.29
CA VAL A 87 31.82 -31.21 8.41
C VAL A 87 31.07 -30.16 9.24
N VAL A 88 31.67 -29.00 9.51
CA VAL A 88 30.99 -27.89 10.20
C VAL A 88 29.85 -27.32 9.36
N VAL A 89 30.00 -27.23 8.04
CA VAL A 89 28.92 -26.78 7.13
C VAL A 89 27.80 -27.82 7.06
N LEU A 90 28.11 -29.11 6.91
CA LEU A 90 27.14 -30.20 6.88
C LEU A 90 26.41 -30.36 8.22
N HIS A 91 27.14 -30.31 9.34
CA HIS A 91 26.56 -30.34 10.70
C HIS A 91 25.70 -29.11 10.99
N ASN A 92 26.11 -27.91 10.54
CA ASN A 92 25.26 -26.71 10.62
C ASN A 92 24.02 -26.83 9.73
N LEU A 93 24.09 -27.50 8.58
CA LEU A 93 22.95 -27.72 7.68
C LEU A 93 21.98 -28.77 8.23
N GLU A 94 22.48 -29.83 8.87
CA GLU A 94 21.68 -30.91 9.49
C GLU A 94 21.03 -30.49 10.80
N THR A 95 21.65 -29.62 11.61
CA THR A 95 21.08 -29.18 12.90
C THR A 95 20.20 -27.93 12.80
N ARG A 96 20.49 -26.99 11.89
CA ARG A 96 19.68 -25.76 11.75
C ARG A 96 18.37 -25.95 11.02
N LYS A 97 18.29 -26.88 10.07
CA LYS A 97 17.05 -27.15 9.32
C LYS A 97 15.92 -27.69 10.22
N PRO A 98 16.15 -28.72 11.06
CA PRO A 98 15.14 -29.22 11.99
C PRO A 98 14.71 -28.16 13.02
N LEU A 99 15.66 -27.38 13.54
CA LEU A 99 15.37 -26.29 14.47
C LEU A 99 14.48 -25.22 13.83
N LEU A 100 14.81 -24.76 12.62
CA LEU A 100 13.98 -23.78 11.90
C LEU A 100 12.60 -24.35 11.54
N ASN A 101 12.52 -25.63 11.17
CA ASN A 101 11.25 -26.30 10.89
C ASN A 101 10.37 -26.48 12.13
N GLY A 102 10.95 -26.76 13.29
CA GLY A 102 10.20 -26.81 14.55
C GLY A 102 9.74 -25.42 14.98
N LEU A 103 10.62 -24.41 14.87
CA LEU A 103 10.30 -23.03 15.22
C LEU A 103 9.24 -22.43 14.30
N GLN A 104 9.31 -22.65 12.98
CA GLN A 104 8.31 -22.10 12.07
C GLN A 104 6.92 -22.67 12.38
N GLN A 105 6.79 -23.99 12.60
CA GLN A 105 5.50 -24.62 12.90
C GLN A 105 4.92 -24.12 14.22
N ARG A 106 5.76 -24.01 15.25
CA ARG A 106 5.35 -23.51 16.56
C ARG A 106 4.73 -22.12 16.52
N TYR A 107 5.28 -21.23 15.69
CA TYR A 107 4.86 -19.83 15.65
C TYR A 107 3.84 -19.54 14.53
N VAL A 108 3.37 -20.53 13.75
CA VAL A 108 2.36 -20.31 12.71
C VAL A 108 1.07 -19.74 13.30
N GLU A 109 0.43 -20.44 14.24
CA GLU A 109 -0.83 -19.99 14.86
C GLU A 109 -0.66 -18.63 15.54
N LYS A 110 0.42 -18.46 16.31
CA LYS A 110 0.72 -17.21 17.00
C LYS A 110 0.94 -16.03 16.04
N LEU A 111 1.54 -16.27 14.88
CA LEU A 111 1.73 -15.26 13.83
C LEU A 111 0.47 -15.02 13.00
N GLN A 112 -0.48 -15.97 12.96
CA GLN A 112 -1.80 -15.74 12.40
C GLN A 112 -2.61 -14.79 13.28
N ASP A 113 -2.59 -14.99 14.60
CA ASP A 113 -3.30 -14.13 15.57
C ASP A 113 -2.60 -12.78 15.78
N HIS A 114 -1.26 -12.78 15.73
CA HIS A 114 -0.43 -11.58 15.94
C HIS A 114 0.63 -11.41 14.83
N PRO A 115 0.26 -10.90 13.64
CA PRO A 115 1.19 -10.76 12.51
C PRO A 115 2.40 -9.83 12.80
N MET A 116 2.20 -8.84 13.66
CA MET A 116 3.23 -7.86 14.06
C MET A 116 4.26 -8.39 15.07
N TYR A 117 4.08 -9.64 15.53
CA TYR A 117 4.90 -10.26 16.55
C TYR A 117 6.39 -10.27 16.18
N ARG A 118 7.22 -9.61 16.98
CA ARG A 118 8.60 -9.25 16.62
C ARG A 118 9.54 -10.45 16.81
N PRO A 119 10.63 -10.56 16.02
CA PRO A 119 11.62 -11.62 16.25
C PRO A 119 12.22 -11.59 17.67
N LYS A 120 12.30 -10.41 18.30
CA LYS A 120 12.74 -10.27 19.70
C LYS A 120 11.73 -10.87 20.70
N GLU A 121 10.44 -10.76 20.43
CA GLU A 121 9.37 -11.36 21.24
C GLU A 121 9.38 -12.88 21.08
N LEU A 122 9.56 -13.37 19.85
CA LEU A 122 9.78 -14.79 19.56
C LEU A 122 10.96 -15.37 20.35
N MET A 123 12.09 -14.66 20.37
CA MET A 123 13.25 -15.05 21.19
C MET A 123 12.93 -15.11 22.68
N ALA A 124 12.22 -14.10 23.20
CA ALA A 124 11.86 -14.02 24.62
C ALA A 124 10.92 -15.15 25.03
N ASP A 125 9.91 -15.44 24.20
CA ASP A 125 8.93 -16.48 24.47
C ASP A 125 9.53 -17.87 24.34
N LEU A 126 10.38 -18.12 23.34
CA LEU A 126 11.10 -19.39 23.23
C LEU A 126 11.98 -19.65 24.46
N ARG A 127 12.64 -18.60 24.96
CA ARG A 127 13.44 -18.69 26.18
C ARG A 127 12.57 -18.93 27.42
N ARG A 128 11.40 -18.29 27.51
CA ARG A 128 10.48 -18.43 28.64
C ARG A 128 9.81 -19.81 28.69
N GLU A 129 9.36 -20.32 27.55
CA GLU A 129 8.54 -21.52 27.46
C GLU A 129 9.37 -22.81 27.35
N VAL A 130 10.51 -22.75 26.67
CA VAL A 130 11.33 -23.94 26.34
C VAL A 130 12.73 -23.85 26.95
N GLY A 131 13.13 -22.71 27.52
CA GLY A 131 14.47 -22.50 28.08
C GLY A 131 15.57 -22.31 27.02
N VAL A 132 15.22 -22.29 25.72
CA VAL A 132 16.19 -22.25 24.62
C VAL A 132 16.44 -20.81 24.18
N SER A 133 17.72 -20.42 24.12
CA SER A 133 18.15 -19.12 23.59
C SER A 133 18.59 -19.26 22.12
N ILE A 134 17.97 -18.49 21.24
CA ILE A 134 18.33 -18.42 19.81
C ILE A 134 18.82 -17.02 19.43
N SER A 135 19.61 -16.92 18.36
CA SER A 135 20.01 -15.62 17.82
C SER A 135 18.87 -14.90 17.11
N TYR A 136 18.95 -13.57 17.03
CA TYR A 136 18.00 -12.75 16.26
C TYR A 136 17.86 -13.22 14.80
N LYS A 137 18.97 -13.60 14.15
CA LYS A 137 18.96 -14.08 12.77
C LYS A 137 18.15 -15.38 12.61
N ILE A 138 18.23 -16.29 13.59
CA ILE A 138 17.44 -17.53 13.58
C ILE A 138 15.96 -17.23 13.83
N ALA A 139 15.66 -16.36 14.81
CA ALA A 139 14.29 -15.95 15.09
C ALA A 139 13.62 -15.25 13.91
N TRP A 140 14.34 -14.32 13.26
CA TRP A 140 13.87 -13.65 12.05
C TRP A 140 13.63 -14.66 10.92
N LYS A 141 14.56 -15.60 10.69
CA LYS A 141 14.42 -16.61 9.63
C LYS A 141 13.26 -17.58 9.91
N ALA A 142 13.06 -18.01 11.16
CA ALA A 142 11.92 -18.83 11.56
C ALA A 142 10.59 -18.09 11.35
N LYS A 143 10.53 -16.80 11.73
CA LYS A 143 9.37 -15.93 11.45
C LYS A 143 9.09 -15.86 9.95
N GLN A 144 10.09 -15.60 9.11
CA GLN A 144 9.90 -15.51 7.66
C GLN A 144 9.40 -16.82 7.05
N LEU A 145 9.89 -17.96 7.53
CA LEU A 145 9.41 -19.26 7.07
C LEU A 145 7.98 -19.55 7.53
N ALA A 146 7.62 -19.22 8.77
CA ALA A 146 6.25 -19.32 9.27
C ALA A 146 5.29 -18.42 8.48
N LEU A 147 5.69 -17.17 8.21
CA LEU A 147 4.93 -16.27 7.33
C LEU A 147 4.81 -16.81 5.90
N GLY A 148 5.83 -17.50 5.39
CA GLY A 148 5.76 -18.19 4.10
C GLY A 148 4.79 -19.37 4.08
N ILE A 149 4.54 -20.02 5.23
CA ILE A 149 3.48 -21.02 5.39
C ILE A 149 2.10 -20.35 5.41
N ILE A 150 1.96 -19.23 6.13
CA ILE A 150 0.68 -18.51 6.31
C ILE A 150 0.23 -17.83 5.02
N HIS A 151 1.13 -17.09 4.36
CA HIS A 151 0.80 -16.21 3.23
C HIS A 151 1.23 -16.78 1.88
N GLY A 152 1.96 -17.91 1.88
CA GLY A 152 2.58 -18.48 0.69
C GLY A 152 3.92 -17.85 0.31
N ASP A 153 4.52 -18.37 -0.75
CA ASP A 153 5.80 -17.88 -1.26
C ASP A 153 5.61 -16.73 -2.26
N HIS A 154 6.43 -15.68 -2.10
CA HIS A 154 6.38 -14.50 -2.97
C HIS A 154 6.55 -14.84 -4.45
N ALA A 155 7.49 -15.71 -4.82
CA ALA A 155 7.77 -16.04 -6.21
C ALA A 155 6.64 -16.89 -6.80
N LYS A 156 6.21 -17.93 -6.07
CA LYS A 156 5.15 -18.85 -6.49
C LYS A 156 3.79 -18.16 -6.63
N SER A 157 3.53 -17.10 -5.86
CA SER A 157 2.27 -16.37 -5.92
C SER A 157 1.99 -15.74 -7.30
N TYR A 158 3.03 -15.34 -8.05
CA TYR A 158 2.84 -14.81 -9.41
C TYR A 158 2.33 -15.88 -10.38
N GLY A 159 2.81 -17.12 -10.26
CA GLY A 159 2.35 -18.24 -11.10
C GLY A 159 0.90 -18.66 -10.86
N LYS A 160 0.21 -18.06 -9.89
CA LYS A 160 -1.22 -18.27 -9.60
C LYS A 160 -2.06 -17.00 -9.81
N LEU A 161 -1.43 -15.89 -10.18
CA LEU A 161 -2.06 -14.57 -10.15
C LEU A 161 -3.14 -14.40 -11.22
N GLN A 162 -2.93 -14.95 -12.42
CA GLN A 162 -3.94 -14.88 -13.48
C GLN A 162 -5.18 -15.68 -13.08
N SER A 163 -5.01 -16.95 -12.68
CA SER A 163 -6.13 -17.74 -12.13
C SER A 163 -6.85 -17.06 -10.95
N TYR A 164 -6.12 -16.38 -10.06
CA TYR A 164 -6.71 -15.59 -8.99
C TYR A 164 -7.58 -14.45 -9.53
N CYS A 165 -7.08 -13.66 -10.49
CA CYS A 165 -7.84 -12.59 -11.13
C CYS A 165 -9.10 -13.12 -11.84
N ASP A 166 -8.97 -14.22 -12.58
CA ASP A 166 -10.10 -14.80 -13.32
C ASP A 166 -11.22 -15.25 -12.36
N LYS A 167 -10.85 -15.89 -11.24
CA LYS A 167 -11.79 -16.26 -10.18
C LYS A 167 -12.38 -15.06 -9.47
N LEU A 168 -11.57 -14.03 -9.23
CA LEU A 168 -12.03 -12.78 -8.61
C LEU A 168 -13.13 -12.14 -9.47
N VAL A 169 -12.91 -12.05 -10.77
CA VAL A 169 -13.87 -11.51 -11.75
C VAL A 169 -15.12 -12.39 -11.85
N ALA A 170 -14.95 -13.71 -11.89
CA ALA A 170 -16.07 -14.65 -11.92
C ALA A 170 -16.98 -14.55 -10.68
N SER A 171 -16.39 -14.45 -9.49
CA SER A 171 -17.12 -14.31 -8.22
C SER A 171 -17.71 -12.92 -8.00
N ASN A 172 -17.15 -11.89 -8.66
CA ASN A 172 -17.54 -10.49 -8.49
C ASN A 172 -17.79 -9.83 -9.85
N PRO A 173 -18.97 -10.06 -10.47
CA PRO A 173 -19.32 -9.48 -11.76
C PRO A 173 -19.12 -7.95 -11.79
N GLY A 174 -18.64 -7.44 -12.92
CA GLY A 174 -18.30 -6.01 -13.08
C GLY A 174 -16.92 -5.62 -12.53
N THR A 175 -16.19 -6.53 -11.88
CA THR A 175 -14.80 -6.30 -11.48
C THR A 175 -13.90 -6.22 -12.71
N MET A 176 -13.05 -5.18 -12.74
CA MET A 176 -12.00 -5.01 -13.74
C MET A 176 -10.67 -5.42 -13.15
N ALA A 177 -10.07 -6.47 -13.69
CA ALA A 177 -8.74 -6.95 -13.31
C ALA A 177 -7.88 -7.09 -14.57
N HIS A 178 -6.91 -6.20 -14.75
CA HIS A 178 -6.04 -6.20 -15.93
C HIS A 178 -4.61 -6.52 -15.52
N LEU A 179 -4.07 -7.59 -16.08
CA LEU A 179 -2.70 -8.03 -15.82
C LEU A 179 -1.84 -7.86 -17.08
N GLN A 180 -0.75 -7.12 -16.96
CA GLN A 180 0.24 -6.97 -18.03
C GLN A 180 1.53 -7.73 -17.70
N LYS A 181 2.10 -8.34 -18.75
CA LYS A 181 3.30 -9.16 -18.68
C LYS A 181 4.35 -8.59 -19.64
N THR A 182 5.62 -8.74 -19.30
CA THR A 182 6.73 -8.42 -20.21
C THR A 182 6.81 -9.46 -21.33
N THR A 183 7.61 -9.17 -22.36
CA THR A 183 7.94 -10.09 -23.45
C THR A 183 8.52 -11.43 -22.97
N GLU A 184 9.17 -11.46 -21.80
CA GLU A 184 9.75 -12.67 -21.20
C GLU A 184 8.75 -13.46 -20.32
N GLY A 185 7.49 -13.03 -20.30
CA GLY A 185 6.42 -13.63 -19.48
C GLY A 185 6.54 -13.30 -17.99
N ARG A 186 7.17 -12.18 -17.62
CA ARG A 186 7.26 -11.71 -16.22
C ARG A 186 6.12 -10.75 -15.90
N PHE A 187 5.72 -10.69 -14.64
CA PHE A 187 4.83 -9.64 -14.15
C PHE A 187 5.41 -8.26 -14.45
N PHE A 188 4.59 -7.38 -15.02
CA PHE A 188 4.92 -5.98 -15.25
C PHE A 188 4.06 -5.08 -14.36
N ARG A 189 2.74 -5.11 -14.53
CA ARG A 189 1.78 -4.33 -13.73
C ARG A 189 0.40 -4.96 -13.71
N MET A 190 -0.39 -4.64 -12.68
CA MET A 190 -1.75 -5.14 -12.51
C MET A 190 -2.70 -4.06 -12.00
N PHE A 191 -3.86 -3.94 -12.62
CA PHE A 191 -4.95 -3.06 -12.20
C PHE A 191 -6.07 -3.89 -11.58
N LEU A 192 -6.72 -3.36 -10.55
CA LEU A 192 -7.88 -3.95 -9.92
C LEU A 192 -8.88 -2.88 -9.47
N ALA A 193 -10.12 -2.98 -9.94
CA ALA A 193 -11.26 -2.25 -9.42
C ALA A 193 -12.45 -3.20 -9.27
N PHE A 194 -12.97 -3.33 -8.04
CA PHE A 194 -14.12 -4.20 -7.77
C PHE A 194 -15.39 -3.61 -8.38
N GLY A 195 -16.27 -4.45 -8.95
CA GLY A 195 -17.54 -4.00 -9.53
C GLY A 195 -18.37 -3.19 -8.54
N ALA A 196 -18.43 -3.62 -7.28
CA ALA A 196 -19.09 -2.89 -6.20
C ALA A 196 -18.47 -1.51 -5.92
N CYS A 197 -17.14 -1.36 -6.03
CA CYS A 197 -16.46 -0.07 -5.90
C CYS A 197 -16.76 0.86 -7.08
N ILE A 198 -16.73 0.32 -8.30
CA ILE A 198 -17.02 1.07 -9.53
C ILE A 198 -18.43 1.64 -9.48
N THR A 199 -19.43 0.78 -9.24
CA THR A 199 -20.83 1.23 -9.13
C THR A 199 -21.02 2.15 -7.93
N GLY A 200 -20.47 1.80 -6.77
CA GLY A 200 -20.64 2.59 -5.54
C GLY A 200 -20.10 4.03 -5.65
N PHE A 201 -18.99 4.23 -6.39
CA PHE A 201 -18.40 5.56 -6.59
C PHE A 201 -19.35 6.53 -7.32
N THR A 202 -20.26 6.04 -8.17
CA THR A 202 -21.24 6.90 -8.87
C THR A 202 -22.23 7.61 -7.91
N HIS A 203 -22.27 7.17 -6.64
CA HIS A 203 -23.06 7.78 -5.57
C HIS A 203 -22.21 8.53 -4.53
N CYS A 204 -20.88 8.49 -4.68
CA CYS A 204 -19.94 9.27 -3.87
C CYS A 204 -19.91 10.74 -4.31
N ARG A 205 -19.12 11.55 -3.61
CA ARG A 205 -18.79 12.91 -4.06
C ARG A 205 -17.82 12.82 -5.24
N ASP A 206 -17.95 13.74 -6.21
CA ASP A 206 -17.12 13.82 -7.44
C ASP A 206 -15.67 14.29 -7.15
N PHE A 207 -14.99 13.51 -6.32
CA PHE A 207 -13.67 13.78 -5.76
C PHE A 207 -12.86 12.50 -5.77
N ILE A 208 -11.62 12.56 -6.25
CA ILE A 208 -10.68 11.44 -6.21
C ILE A 208 -9.34 11.88 -5.62
N GLY A 209 -8.98 11.28 -4.49
CA GLY A 209 -7.63 11.25 -3.96
C GLY A 209 -6.78 10.21 -4.68
N LEU A 210 -5.63 10.63 -5.20
CA LEU A 210 -4.63 9.76 -5.81
C LEU A 210 -3.37 9.72 -4.95
N ASP A 211 -2.86 8.52 -4.69
CA ASP A 211 -1.64 8.33 -3.93
C ASP A 211 -0.94 7.03 -4.29
N GLY A 212 0.38 7.04 -4.17
CA GLY A 212 1.27 5.92 -4.41
C GLY A 212 1.95 5.51 -3.12
N THR A 213 2.23 4.21 -2.98
CA THR A 213 2.98 3.77 -1.82
C THR A 213 3.92 2.61 -2.12
N PHE A 214 5.14 2.70 -1.60
CA PHE A 214 6.15 1.68 -1.86
C PHE A 214 5.78 0.34 -1.20
N LEU A 215 5.87 -0.72 -2.00
CA LEU A 215 5.79 -2.08 -1.54
C LEU A 215 7.12 -2.50 -0.91
N THR A 216 7.03 -3.16 0.24
CA THR A 216 8.20 -3.64 1.00
C THR A 216 8.41 -5.15 0.83
N SER A 217 7.62 -5.77 -0.05
CA SER A 217 7.75 -7.19 -0.42
C SER A 217 9.10 -7.48 -1.08
N LYS A 218 9.42 -8.78 -1.26
CA LYS A 218 10.66 -9.25 -1.91
C LYS A 218 10.95 -8.60 -3.27
N TYR A 219 9.91 -8.26 -4.04
CA TYR A 219 10.03 -7.72 -5.39
C TYR A 219 9.91 -6.20 -5.46
N LEU A 220 9.76 -5.53 -4.31
CA LEU A 220 9.53 -4.09 -4.19
C LEU A 220 8.38 -3.64 -5.11
N GLY A 221 8.45 -2.42 -5.64
CA GLY A 221 7.42 -1.81 -6.47
C GLY A 221 6.60 -0.76 -5.73
N ALA A 222 5.47 -0.39 -6.32
CA ALA A 222 4.53 0.54 -5.74
C ALA A 222 3.08 0.05 -5.90
N LEU A 223 2.25 0.43 -4.93
CA LEU A 223 0.81 0.27 -4.96
C LEU A 223 0.19 1.65 -5.15
N LEU A 224 -0.35 1.89 -6.34
CA LEU A 224 -1.12 3.07 -6.72
C LEU A 224 -2.56 2.90 -6.26
N THR A 225 -3.17 3.98 -5.79
CA THR A 225 -4.53 3.95 -5.25
C THR A 225 -5.35 5.13 -5.73
N ALA A 226 -6.61 4.87 -6.06
CA ALA A 226 -7.63 5.88 -6.29
C ALA A 226 -8.71 5.75 -5.21
N THR A 227 -9.03 6.88 -4.58
CA THR A 227 -9.93 6.93 -3.41
C THR A 227 -10.94 8.04 -3.53
N GLY A 228 -12.21 7.73 -3.33
CA GLY A 228 -13.30 8.70 -3.25
C GLY A 228 -13.72 8.99 -1.82
N ILE A 229 -14.82 9.73 -1.72
CA ILE A 229 -15.43 10.13 -0.45
C ILE A 229 -16.92 9.86 -0.52
N ASP A 230 -17.42 9.07 0.42
CA ASP A 230 -18.86 8.79 0.50
C ASP A 230 -19.67 9.99 1.02
N ALA A 231 -20.99 9.82 1.07
CA ALA A 231 -21.90 10.85 1.57
C ALA A 231 -21.57 11.31 3.00
N MET A 232 -21.17 10.39 3.89
CA MET A 232 -20.78 10.66 5.28
C MET A 232 -19.42 11.37 5.41
N GLY A 233 -18.63 11.46 4.34
CA GLY A 233 -17.27 11.99 4.38
C GLY A 233 -16.22 10.93 4.68
N GLY A 234 -16.61 9.65 4.65
CA GLY A 234 -15.74 8.50 4.84
C GLY A 234 -14.91 8.18 3.60
N LEU A 235 -13.74 7.59 3.83
CA LEU A 235 -12.86 7.06 2.79
C LEU A 235 -13.56 5.93 2.01
N PHE A 236 -13.59 6.05 0.68
CA PHE A 236 -14.14 5.03 -0.21
C PHE A 236 -13.10 4.57 -1.26
N PRO A 237 -12.57 3.34 -1.21
CA PRO A 237 -11.57 2.87 -2.17
C PRO A 237 -12.20 2.57 -3.53
N ILE A 238 -11.58 3.06 -4.61
CA ILE A 238 -12.10 2.90 -5.99
C ILE A 238 -11.30 1.82 -6.73
N ALA A 239 -9.98 2.00 -6.81
CA ALA A 239 -9.11 1.15 -7.61
C ALA A 239 -7.68 1.06 -7.05
N PHE A 240 -6.99 -0.01 -7.44
CA PHE A 240 -5.64 -0.36 -7.01
C PHE A 240 -4.77 -0.72 -8.22
N GLY A 241 -3.52 -0.28 -8.22
CA GLY A 241 -2.54 -0.58 -9.25
C GLY A 241 -1.24 -1.10 -8.64
N VAL A 242 -0.83 -2.32 -8.97
CA VAL A 242 0.49 -2.86 -8.57
C VAL A 242 1.45 -2.64 -9.73
N VAL A 243 2.49 -1.85 -9.51
CA VAL A 243 3.46 -1.44 -10.54
C VAL A 243 4.90 -1.60 -10.04
N ASP A 244 5.86 -1.60 -10.97
CA ASP A 244 7.29 -1.69 -10.67
C ASP A 244 7.88 -0.38 -10.13
N ALA A 245 7.34 0.78 -10.53
CA ALA A 245 7.77 2.08 -10.03
C ALA A 245 6.68 3.17 -10.19
N GLU A 246 6.74 4.21 -9.36
CA GLU A 246 5.96 5.45 -9.51
C GLU A 246 6.59 6.34 -10.60
N ASN A 247 6.23 6.08 -11.85
CA ASN A 247 6.65 6.86 -13.02
C ASN A 247 5.44 7.30 -13.84
N GLU A 248 5.67 8.18 -14.81
CA GLU A 248 4.60 8.74 -15.66
C GLU A 248 3.85 7.66 -16.45
N ASP A 249 4.55 6.71 -17.08
CA ASP A 249 3.93 5.63 -17.88
C ASP A 249 2.95 4.80 -17.04
N ASN A 250 3.36 4.43 -15.83
CA ASN A 250 2.53 3.67 -14.90
C ASN A 250 1.35 4.49 -14.36
N TRP A 251 1.54 5.79 -14.12
CA TRP A 251 0.43 6.66 -13.72
C TRP A 251 -0.57 6.87 -14.86
N VAL A 252 -0.10 7.10 -16.09
CA VAL A 252 -0.97 7.23 -17.28
C VAL A 252 -1.77 5.96 -17.47
N TRP A 253 -1.11 4.80 -17.45
CA TRP A 253 -1.79 3.52 -17.59
C TRP A 253 -2.80 3.29 -16.45
N PHE A 254 -2.44 3.56 -15.20
CA PHE A 254 -3.36 3.40 -14.07
C PHE A 254 -4.58 4.31 -14.22
N LEU A 255 -4.36 5.57 -14.57
CA LEU A 255 -5.43 6.55 -14.75
C LEU A 255 -6.32 6.25 -15.95
N GLN A 256 -5.80 5.68 -17.03
CA GLN A 256 -6.61 5.20 -18.16
C GLN A 256 -7.58 4.10 -17.70
N ASN A 257 -7.10 3.12 -16.93
CA ASN A 257 -7.98 2.09 -16.37
C ASN A 257 -9.01 2.68 -15.40
N VAL A 258 -8.64 3.68 -14.58
CA VAL A 258 -9.56 4.41 -13.70
C VAL A 258 -10.60 5.17 -14.52
N HIS A 259 -10.19 5.84 -15.60
CA HIS A 259 -11.09 6.53 -16.52
C HIS A 259 -12.12 5.59 -17.14
N ASP A 260 -11.67 4.41 -17.60
CA ASP A 260 -12.56 3.40 -18.20
C ASP A 260 -13.59 2.86 -17.20
N CYS A 261 -13.25 2.80 -15.91
CA CYS A 261 -14.21 2.47 -14.85
C CYS A 261 -15.29 3.55 -14.64
N MET A 262 -15.06 4.79 -15.08
CA MET A 262 -15.83 5.98 -14.67
C MET A 262 -16.54 6.67 -15.83
N ALA A 263 -16.79 5.98 -16.94
CA ALA A 263 -17.35 6.54 -18.17
C ALA A 263 -18.67 7.34 -18.01
N SER A 264 -19.38 7.21 -16.88
CA SER A 264 -20.62 7.93 -16.59
C SER A 264 -20.49 9.15 -15.66
N VAL A 265 -19.29 9.46 -15.14
CA VAL A 265 -19.08 10.54 -14.17
C VAL A 265 -18.46 11.75 -14.85
N ASN A 266 -19.18 12.89 -14.81
CA ASN A 266 -18.73 14.15 -15.40
C ASN A 266 -18.07 15.05 -14.33
N ALA A 267 -16.98 15.72 -14.69
CA ALA A 267 -16.32 16.78 -13.90
C ALA A 267 -15.81 16.34 -12.50
N ILE A 268 -14.80 15.47 -12.48
CA ILE A 268 -14.15 14.99 -11.25
C ILE A 268 -13.08 16.00 -10.79
N THR A 269 -13.02 16.24 -9.48
CA THR A 269 -11.89 16.95 -8.87
C THR A 269 -10.86 15.95 -8.33
N PHE A 270 -9.61 16.08 -8.75
CA PHE A 270 -8.50 15.26 -8.27
C PHE A 270 -7.75 15.95 -7.13
N VAL A 271 -7.26 15.18 -6.16
CA VAL A 271 -6.28 15.65 -5.17
C VAL A 271 -5.14 14.66 -5.06
N SER A 272 -3.91 15.12 -5.20
CA SER A 272 -2.74 14.23 -5.09
C SER A 272 -1.50 14.93 -4.55
N ASP A 273 -0.46 14.15 -4.26
CA ASP A 273 0.88 14.72 -4.10
C ASP A 273 1.39 15.32 -5.43
N LYS A 274 2.31 16.27 -5.33
CA LYS A 274 3.00 16.97 -6.42
C LYS A 274 4.17 16.13 -6.97
N GLN A 275 3.93 14.84 -7.19
CA GLN A 275 4.94 13.95 -7.77
C GLN A 275 5.05 14.18 -9.28
N LYS A 276 6.29 14.10 -9.79
CA LYS A 276 6.63 14.51 -11.17
C LYS A 276 5.90 13.72 -12.26
N GLY A 277 5.64 12.42 -12.07
CA GLY A 277 4.95 11.59 -13.08
C GLY A 277 3.43 11.66 -13.00
N LEU A 278 2.86 12.08 -11.87
CA LEU A 278 1.42 12.05 -11.63
C LEU A 278 0.70 13.26 -12.22
N LEU A 279 1.26 14.46 -12.05
CA LEU A 279 0.68 15.69 -12.60
C LEU A 279 0.45 15.62 -14.13
N PRO A 280 1.46 15.28 -14.97
CA PRO A 280 1.25 15.18 -16.42
C PRO A 280 0.27 14.06 -16.78
N ALA A 281 0.24 12.96 -16.00
CA ALA A 281 -0.67 11.86 -16.26
C ALA A 281 -2.15 12.23 -16.04
N VAL A 282 -2.46 13.02 -14.99
CA VAL A 282 -3.83 13.53 -14.76
C VAL A 282 -4.24 14.47 -15.88
N GLU A 283 -3.37 15.40 -16.28
CA GLU A 283 -3.64 16.36 -17.36
C GLU A 283 -3.86 15.65 -18.72
N LEU A 284 -3.09 14.59 -18.98
CA LEU A 284 -3.21 13.80 -20.21
C LEU A 284 -4.51 12.98 -20.28
N VAL A 285 -4.88 12.29 -19.18
CA VAL A 285 -6.00 11.34 -19.19
C VAL A 285 -7.33 12.02 -18.87
N PHE A 286 -7.34 12.98 -17.96
CA PHE A 286 -8.56 13.67 -17.50
C PHE A 286 -8.53 15.14 -17.92
N LEU A 287 -8.45 15.37 -19.23
CA LEU A 287 -8.37 16.71 -19.80
C LEU A 287 -9.55 17.59 -19.34
N GLY A 288 -9.23 18.77 -18.79
CA GLY A 288 -10.22 19.72 -18.29
C GLY A 288 -10.76 19.42 -16.89
N CYS A 289 -10.31 18.34 -16.23
CA CYS A 289 -10.59 18.12 -14.81
C CYS A 289 -9.68 18.97 -13.92
N GLU A 290 -10.23 19.41 -12.79
CA GLU A 290 -9.53 20.25 -11.84
C GLU A 290 -8.65 19.39 -10.93
N HIS A 291 -7.38 19.76 -10.78
CA HIS A 291 -6.41 18.99 -10.01
C HIS A 291 -5.85 19.83 -8.87
N ALA A 292 -6.18 19.48 -7.62
CA ALA A 292 -5.64 20.12 -6.44
C ALA A 292 -4.40 19.39 -5.90
N TYR A 293 -3.47 20.16 -5.34
CA TYR A 293 -2.31 19.61 -4.65
C TYR A 293 -2.64 19.31 -3.19
N CYS A 294 -2.07 18.23 -2.68
CA CYS A 294 -2.16 17.89 -1.28
C CYS A 294 -1.42 18.94 -0.43
N MET A 295 -2.19 19.63 0.42
CA MET A 295 -1.65 20.72 1.24
C MET A 295 -0.61 20.27 2.27
N ARG A 296 -0.70 19.03 2.77
CA ARG A 296 0.31 18.47 3.68
C ARG A 296 1.67 18.32 3.01
N HIS A 297 1.69 17.88 1.76
CA HIS A 297 2.93 17.74 1.00
C HIS A 297 3.52 19.10 0.63
N LEU A 298 2.68 20.07 0.27
CA LEU A 298 3.12 21.46 0.08
C LEU A 298 3.68 22.04 1.39
N ASP A 299 2.99 21.90 2.52
CA ASP A 299 3.45 22.31 3.84
C ASP A 299 4.83 21.69 4.17
N ALA A 300 4.98 20.37 3.98
CA ALA A 300 6.24 19.68 4.23
C ALA A 300 7.39 20.19 3.33
N ASN A 301 7.10 20.49 2.07
CA ASN A 301 8.07 21.08 1.14
C ASN A 301 8.44 22.51 1.51
N LEU A 302 7.47 23.31 1.99
CA LEU A 302 7.71 24.67 2.47
C LEU A 302 8.52 24.69 3.76
N LYS A 303 8.24 23.80 4.72
CA LYS A 303 9.02 23.66 5.96
C LYS A 303 10.50 23.37 5.71
N LYS A 304 10.81 22.59 4.67
CA LYS A 304 12.20 22.32 4.25
C LYS A 304 12.91 23.57 3.71
N LYS A 305 12.18 24.53 3.13
CA LYS A 305 12.72 25.77 2.55
C LYS A 305 12.73 26.94 3.52
N CYS A 306 11.67 27.07 4.30
CA CYS A 306 11.49 28.09 5.32
C CYS A 306 10.96 27.43 6.58
N ASN A 307 11.86 27.18 7.53
CA ASN A 307 11.51 26.61 8.82
C ASN A 307 11.04 27.71 9.78
N ASN A 308 9.96 28.42 9.42
CA ASN A 308 9.34 29.47 10.22
C ASN A 308 7.86 29.14 10.47
N GLY A 309 7.46 29.04 11.73
CA GLY A 309 6.10 28.66 12.11
C GLY A 309 5.03 29.66 11.66
N GLU A 310 5.32 30.96 11.69
CA GLU A 310 4.38 32.01 11.27
C GLU A 310 4.19 32.02 9.75
N PHE A 311 5.27 31.78 8.99
CA PHE A 311 5.17 31.61 7.53
C PHE A 311 4.22 30.47 7.18
N ILE A 312 4.37 29.32 7.84
CA ILE A 312 3.49 28.16 7.64
C ILE A 312 2.06 28.45 8.11
N ARG A 313 1.88 29.18 9.22
CA ARG A 313 0.55 29.61 9.67
C ARG A 313 -0.14 30.47 8.61
N LEU A 314 0.55 31.48 8.07
CA LEU A 314 0.03 32.36 7.02
C LEU A 314 -0.26 31.61 5.72
N PHE A 315 0.55 30.61 5.36
CA PHE A 315 0.27 29.72 4.24
C PHE A 315 -1.08 28.99 4.40
N TRP A 316 -1.36 28.46 5.58
CA TRP A 316 -2.67 27.84 5.87
C TRP A 316 -3.80 28.88 5.88
N VAL A 317 -3.57 30.10 6.37
CA VAL A 317 -4.55 31.20 6.28
C VAL A 317 -4.87 31.50 4.81
N ALA A 318 -3.85 31.64 3.95
CA ALA A 318 -4.05 31.85 2.51
C ALA A 318 -4.80 30.68 1.86
N THR A 319 -4.50 29.44 2.27
CA THR A 319 -5.16 28.24 1.75
C THR A 319 -6.66 28.25 2.03
N TYR A 320 -7.06 28.57 3.26
CA TYR A 320 -8.46 28.59 3.70
C TYR A 320 -9.19 29.92 3.46
N ALA A 321 -8.50 30.92 2.93
CA ALA A 321 -9.09 32.22 2.64
C ALA A 321 -10.35 32.04 1.76
N ASN A 322 -11.43 32.70 2.15
CA ASN A 322 -12.70 32.65 1.41
C ASN A 322 -12.92 33.91 0.56
N THR A 323 -12.07 34.92 0.72
CA THR A 323 -12.12 36.18 -0.02
C THR A 323 -10.74 36.48 -0.59
N MET A 324 -10.69 37.16 -1.74
CA MET A 324 -9.42 37.54 -2.35
C MET A 324 -8.61 38.46 -1.43
N SER A 325 -9.27 39.36 -0.70
CA SER A 325 -8.62 40.24 0.29
C SER A 325 -7.92 39.48 1.41
N ASP A 326 -8.55 38.45 1.98
CA ASP A 326 -7.95 37.62 3.04
C ASP A 326 -6.73 36.85 2.49
N TYR A 327 -6.85 36.35 1.26
CA TYR A 327 -5.78 35.65 0.55
C TYR A 327 -4.57 36.57 0.33
N ASP A 328 -4.80 37.75 -0.27
CA ASP A 328 -3.74 38.72 -0.60
C ASP A 328 -3.02 39.21 0.67
N THR A 329 -3.77 39.45 1.73
CA THR A 329 -3.22 39.85 3.04
C THR A 329 -2.28 38.76 3.58
N ALA A 330 -2.69 37.49 3.51
CA ALA A 330 -1.87 36.38 3.97
C ALA A 330 -0.61 36.19 3.10
N ILE A 331 -0.73 36.28 1.77
CA ILE A 331 0.42 36.21 0.85
C ILE A 331 1.39 37.37 1.10
N GLN A 332 0.90 38.58 1.33
CA GLN A 332 1.74 39.72 1.64
C GLN A 332 2.49 39.52 2.97
N GLY A 333 1.81 38.97 3.99
CA GLY A 333 2.46 38.58 5.24
C GLY A 333 3.57 37.53 5.03
N MET A 334 3.33 36.53 4.17
CA MET A 334 4.35 35.54 3.80
C MET A 334 5.55 36.18 3.10
N ARG A 335 5.30 37.13 2.18
CA ARG A 335 6.36 37.88 1.48
C ARG A 335 7.23 38.68 2.44
N VAL A 336 6.65 39.30 3.47
CA VAL A 336 7.42 40.03 4.49
C VAL A 336 8.38 39.10 5.24
N ILE A 337 7.96 37.87 5.55
CA ILE A 337 8.79 36.90 6.28
C ILE A 337 9.85 36.26 5.36
N SER A 338 9.45 35.82 4.17
CA SER A 338 10.35 35.20 3.20
C SER A 338 9.85 35.45 1.77
N PRO A 339 10.37 36.49 1.09
CA PRO A 339 10.03 36.77 -0.29
C PRO A 339 10.39 35.59 -1.20
N ALA A 340 11.62 35.08 -1.07
CA ALA A 340 12.13 33.98 -1.89
C ALA A 340 11.30 32.70 -1.79
N THR A 341 10.83 32.34 -0.58
CA THR A 341 9.99 31.14 -0.40
C THR A 341 8.59 31.36 -0.95
N THR A 342 8.06 32.58 -0.81
CA THR A 342 6.73 32.93 -1.34
C THR A 342 6.73 32.90 -2.87
N ASP A 343 7.73 33.50 -3.50
CA ASP A 343 7.85 33.49 -4.97
C ASP A 343 8.12 32.08 -5.50
N TYR A 344 8.91 31.26 -4.77
CA TYR A 344 9.06 29.84 -5.07
C TYR A 344 7.71 29.09 -5.04
N LEU A 345 6.89 29.32 -4.01
CA LEU A 345 5.56 28.69 -3.89
C LEU A 345 4.70 29.06 -5.09
N LEU A 346 4.53 30.36 -5.36
CA LEU A 346 3.64 30.87 -6.40
C LEU A 346 4.10 30.46 -7.81
N THR A 347 5.41 30.38 -8.04
CA THR A 347 5.97 29.98 -9.34
C THR A 347 5.85 28.47 -9.56
N THR A 348 6.23 27.67 -8.56
CA THR A 348 6.27 26.21 -8.73
C THR A 348 4.91 25.57 -8.52
N SER A 349 4.03 26.20 -7.75
CA SER A 349 2.73 25.65 -7.35
C SER A 349 1.69 26.78 -7.39
N PRO A 350 1.14 27.08 -8.58
CA PRO A 350 0.20 28.18 -8.74
C PRO A 350 -1.02 28.09 -7.81
N PRO A 351 -1.60 29.23 -7.37
CA PRO A 351 -2.71 29.26 -6.42
C PRO A 351 -3.94 28.46 -6.81
N PHE A 352 -4.22 28.35 -8.11
CA PHE A 352 -5.36 27.60 -8.63
C PHE A 352 -5.28 26.09 -8.41
N HIS A 353 -4.19 25.56 -7.83
CA HIS A 353 -4.10 24.16 -7.38
C HIS A 353 -4.31 23.98 -5.87
N TRP A 354 -4.31 25.05 -5.06
CA TRP A 354 -4.26 24.89 -3.60
C TRP A 354 -5.11 25.89 -2.81
N ALA A 355 -5.22 27.14 -3.26
CA ALA A 355 -5.96 28.17 -2.55
C ALA A 355 -7.47 28.07 -2.81
N THR A 356 -8.29 28.14 -1.76
CA THR A 356 -9.76 28.06 -1.86
C THR A 356 -10.37 29.14 -2.74
N THR A 357 -9.80 30.35 -2.74
CA THR A 357 -10.25 31.47 -3.58
C THR A 357 -9.97 31.32 -5.07
N HIS A 358 -8.99 30.49 -5.45
CA HIS A 358 -8.53 30.37 -6.84
C HIS A 358 -8.88 29.03 -7.47
N PHE A 359 -9.07 27.99 -6.65
CA PHE A 359 -9.38 26.64 -7.11
C PHE A 359 -10.81 26.60 -7.66
N LYS A 360 -10.98 26.14 -8.91
CA LYS A 360 -12.30 26.09 -9.58
C LYS A 360 -13.08 24.80 -9.29
N GLY A 361 -12.38 23.71 -8.97
CA GLY A 361 -13.01 22.43 -8.67
C GLY A 361 -13.67 22.37 -7.28
N LYS A 362 -14.28 21.23 -6.99
CA LYS A 362 -14.99 20.98 -5.72
C LYS A 362 -14.19 20.06 -4.83
N ARG A 363 -13.68 20.60 -3.73
CA ARG A 363 -12.92 19.82 -2.74
C ARG A 363 -13.77 19.32 -1.58
N TYR A 364 -15.00 19.80 -1.42
CA TYR A 364 -15.89 19.44 -0.30
C TYR A 364 -15.24 19.59 1.08
N GLY A 365 -14.30 20.54 1.22
CA GLY A 365 -13.51 20.74 2.43
C GLY A 365 -12.25 19.87 2.59
N HIS A 366 -11.91 19.04 1.60
CA HIS A 366 -10.74 18.15 1.63
C HIS A 366 -9.53 18.82 0.99
N PHE A 367 -8.55 19.19 1.81
CA PHE A 367 -7.32 19.86 1.40
C PHE A 367 -6.11 18.93 1.32
N THR A 368 -6.30 17.67 1.67
CA THR A 368 -5.21 16.72 1.81
C THR A 368 -5.59 15.44 1.10
N SER A 369 -4.59 14.72 0.61
CA SER A 369 -4.75 13.31 0.26
C SER A 369 -4.90 12.44 1.53
N ASN A 370 -5.32 12.97 2.70
CA ASN A 370 -5.50 12.19 3.95
C ASN A 370 -6.42 10.98 3.77
N ILE A 371 -7.36 11.06 2.82
CA ILE A 371 -8.20 9.93 2.42
C ILE A 371 -7.30 8.80 1.89
N ALA A 372 -6.40 9.12 0.98
CA ALA A 372 -5.38 8.22 0.48
C ALA A 372 -4.32 7.83 1.55
N GLU A 373 -3.87 8.76 2.42
CA GLU A 373 -2.94 8.46 3.52
C GLU A 373 -3.56 7.47 4.54
N SER A 374 -4.86 7.60 4.82
CA SER A 374 -5.59 6.69 5.72
C SER A 374 -5.73 5.30 5.11
N LEU A 375 -5.97 5.23 3.79
CA LEU A 375 -5.91 3.97 3.06
C LEU A 375 -4.51 3.36 3.15
N ASN A 376 -3.49 4.19 3.00
CA ASN A 376 -2.10 3.78 3.08
C ASN A 376 -1.73 3.21 4.45
N ALA A 377 -2.22 3.81 5.54
CA ALA A 377 -2.05 3.27 6.89
C ALA A 377 -2.66 1.87 7.04
N TRP A 378 -3.83 1.63 6.45
CA TRP A 378 -4.44 0.29 6.41
C TRP A 378 -3.61 -0.70 5.57
N LEU A 379 -3.10 -0.25 4.42
CA LEU A 379 -2.32 -1.09 3.51
C LEU A 379 -0.95 -1.48 4.08
N LEU A 380 -0.49 -0.87 5.19
CA LEU A 380 0.81 -1.18 5.80
C LEU A 380 1.02 -2.67 6.06
N GLU A 381 -0.02 -3.38 6.50
CA GLU A 381 0.06 -4.82 6.80
C GLU A 381 0.14 -5.70 5.56
N ALA A 382 -0.34 -5.18 4.42
CA ALA A 382 -0.44 -5.90 3.16
C ALA A 382 0.82 -5.72 2.28
N ARG A 383 1.56 -4.62 2.43
CA ARG A 383 2.68 -4.21 1.55
C ARG A 383 3.89 -5.14 1.54
N ASP A 384 4.11 -5.88 2.62
CA ASP A 384 5.21 -6.84 2.75
C ASP A 384 4.79 -8.27 2.37
N LYS A 385 3.53 -8.48 1.97
CA LYS A 385 2.96 -9.80 1.68
C LYS A 385 3.17 -10.23 0.22
N PRO A 386 3.10 -11.54 -0.09
CA PRO A 386 2.97 -12.01 -1.48
C PRO A 386 1.78 -11.36 -2.19
N ILE A 387 1.88 -11.16 -3.51
CA ILE A 387 0.90 -10.34 -4.26
C ILE A 387 -0.54 -10.83 -4.09
N ILE A 388 -0.78 -12.15 -4.14
CA ILE A 388 -2.12 -12.71 -3.91
C ILE A 388 -2.60 -12.47 -2.48
N SER A 389 -1.73 -12.65 -1.48
CA SER A 389 -2.09 -12.39 -0.08
C SER A 389 -2.38 -10.91 0.16
N MET A 390 -1.65 -10.00 -0.49
CA MET A 390 -1.90 -8.56 -0.42
C MET A 390 -3.28 -8.23 -1.02
N LEU A 391 -3.59 -8.75 -2.21
CA LEU A 391 -4.89 -8.55 -2.86
C LEU A 391 -6.04 -9.16 -2.04
N ASP A 392 -5.81 -10.30 -1.39
CA ASP A 392 -6.84 -10.92 -0.54
C ASP A 392 -7.08 -10.14 0.75
N ILE A 393 -6.05 -9.54 1.36
CA ILE A 393 -6.21 -8.60 2.48
C ILE A 393 -7.03 -7.39 2.02
N ILE A 394 -6.72 -6.84 0.84
CA ILE A 394 -7.48 -5.74 0.22
C ILE A 394 -8.95 -6.12 0.07
N ARG A 395 -9.23 -7.26 -0.58
CA ARG A 395 -10.58 -7.78 -0.78
C ARG A 395 -11.34 -7.95 0.53
N ARG A 396 -10.75 -8.62 1.53
CA ARG A 396 -11.41 -8.90 2.83
C ARG A 396 -11.79 -7.62 3.56
N GLN A 397 -10.92 -6.61 3.54
CA GLN A 397 -11.24 -5.33 4.16
C GLN A 397 -12.41 -4.65 3.46
N LEU A 398 -12.40 -4.62 2.13
CA LEU A 398 -13.49 -4.01 1.36
C LEU A 398 -14.80 -4.76 1.63
N THR A 399 -14.80 -6.10 1.64
CA THR A 399 -15.97 -6.90 2.03
C THR A 399 -16.49 -6.47 3.41
N ALA A 400 -15.62 -6.33 4.41
CA ALA A 400 -16.02 -5.91 5.76
C ALA A 400 -16.60 -4.48 5.78
N TRP A 401 -16.02 -3.54 5.02
CA TRP A 401 -16.51 -2.16 4.94
C TRP A 401 -17.86 -2.06 4.24
N PHE A 402 -18.02 -2.71 3.10
CA PHE A 402 -19.29 -2.73 2.38
C PHE A 402 -20.41 -3.32 3.24
N TYR A 403 -20.13 -4.42 3.95
CA TYR A 403 -21.10 -5.00 4.86
C TYR A 403 -21.46 -4.07 6.02
N ALA A 404 -20.46 -3.57 6.76
CA ALA A 404 -20.70 -2.73 7.94
C ALA A 404 -21.43 -1.43 7.57
N ARG A 405 -20.96 -0.72 6.54
CA ARG A 405 -21.53 0.57 6.11
C ARG A 405 -22.88 0.40 5.41
N GLY A 406 -23.07 -0.69 4.67
CA GLY A 406 -24.37 -1.05 4.11
C GLY A 406 -25.41 -1.31 5.20
N MET A 407 -25.04 -2.02 6.28
CA MET A 407 -25.91 -2.24 7.43
C MET A 407 -26.23 -0.96 8.19
N GLU A 408 -25.25 -0.06 8.37
CA GLU A 408 -25.48 1.27 8.95
C GLU A 408 -26.50 2.08 8.13
N GLY A 409 -26.34 2.11 6.80
CA GLY A 409 -27.27 2.78 5.91
C GLY A 409 -28.67 2.19 5.99
N LYS A 410 -28.79 0.85 5.96
CA LYS A 410 -30.08 0.16 6.08
C LYS A 410 -30.78 0.49 7.40
N LYS A 411 -30.06 0.43 8.52
CA LYS A 411 -30.60 0.77 9.84
C LYS A 411 -31.08 2.22 9.91
N ALA A 412 -30.32 3.14 9.30
CA ALA A 412 -30.72 4.54 9.23
C ALA A 412 -32.03 4.71 8.43
N CYS A 413 -32.15 4.05 7.27
CA CYS A 413 -33.38 4.06 6.47
C CYS A 413 -34.57 3.47 7.23
N GLU A 414 -34.40 2.31 7.87
CA GLU A 414 -35.44 1.66 8.68
C GLU A 414 -35.93 2.57 9.81
N SER A 415 -35.02 3.28 10.50
CA SER A 415 -35.38 4.20 11.58
C SER A 415 -36.21 5.41 11.13
N LEU A 416 -36.08 5.82 9.86
CA LEU A 416 -36.72 7.00 9.30
C LEU A 416 -38.01 6.69 8.53
N GLY A 417 -38.20 5.43 8.11
CA GLY A 417 -39.33 5.00 7.28
C GLY A 417 -39.40 5.79 5.97
N ASP A 418 -40.60 6.22 5.59
CA ASP A 418 -40.84 6.99 4.36
C ASP A 418 -40.05 8.31 4.26
N ARG A 419 -39.54 8.83 5.39
CA ARG A 419 -38.72 10.04 5.40
C ARG A 419 -37.30 9.81 4.89
N ALA A 420 -36.81 8.56 4.85
CA ALA A 420 -35.46 8.23 4.41
C ALA A 420 -35.15 8.72 2.99
N GLN A 421 -36.16 8.74 2.12
CA GLN A 421 -36.02 9.19 0.72
C GLN A 421 -35.61 10.66 0.57
N PHE A 422 -35.90 11.49 1.58
CA PHE A 422 -35.57 12.92 1.61
C PHE A 422 -34.50 13.26 2.65
N ALA A 423 -34.02 12.27 3.40
CA ALA A 423 -33.08 12.48 4.48
C ALA A 423 -31.66 12.72 3.96
N LEU A 424 -30.93 13.58 4.68
CA LEU A 424 -29.50 13.74 4.49
C LEU A 424 -28.76 12.82 5.46
N VAL A 425 -27.47 12.60 5.20
CA VAL A 425 -26.62 11.93 6.16
C VAL A 425 -26.55 12.68 7.50
N ALA A 426 -26.47 11.95 8.60
CA ALA A 426 -26.66 12.49 9.95
C ALA A 426 -25.70 13.64 10.33
N ASN A 427 -24.46 13.59 9.84
CA ASN A 427 -23.47 14.64 10.07
C ASN A 427 -23.84 15.96 9.35
N VAL A 428 -24.40 15.87 8.14
CA VAL A 428 -24.87 17.04 7.40
C VAL A 428 -26.16 17.59 8.01
N GLU A 429 -27.09 16.75 8.43
CA GLU A 429 -28.27 17.23 9.17
C GLU A 429 -27.89 17.95 10.46
N LYS A 430 -26.90 17.43 11.19
CA LYS A 430 -26.37 18.09 12.39
C LYS A 430 -25.78 19.45 12.05
N ASN A 431 -24.94 19.53 11.01
CA ASN A 431 -24.38 20.79 10.52
C ASN A 431 -25.49 21.78 10.12
N LEU A 432 -26.52 21.34 9.40
CA LEU A 432 -27.65 22.18 9.01
C LEU A 432 -28.42 22.76 10.20
N ARG A 433 -28.58 21.99 11.28
CA ARG A 433 -29.19 22.49 12.53
C ARG A 433 -28.32 23.57 13.17
N GLU A 434 -27.00 23.39 13.19
CA GLU A 434 -26.04 24.37 13.73
C GLU A 434 -26.04 25.67 12.93
N VAL A 435 -25.92 25.60 11.60
CA VAL A 435 -25.96 26.79 10.74
C VAL A 435 -27.32 27.48 10.76
N GLY A 436 -28.41 26.71 10.89
CA GLY A 436 -29.76 27.25 11.05
C GLY A 436 -29.94 28.03 12.35
N ASN A 437 -29.31 27.59 13.45
CA ASN A 437 -29.31 28.34 14.70
C ASN A 437 -28.52 29.66 14.57
N SER A 438 -27.37 29.65 13.89
CA SER A 438 -26.61 30.87 13.61
C SER A 438 -27.36 31.83 12.70
N ALA A 439 -28.05 31.32 11.68
CA ALA A 439 -28.82 32.10 10.71
C ALA A 439 -29.89 33.01 11.36
N ARG A 440 -30.47 32.58 12.48
CA ARG A 440 -31.50 33.34 13.22
C ARG A 440 -31.01 34.66 13.80
N GLN A 441 -29.69 34.82 13.94
CA GLN A 441 -29.08 36.01 14.52
C GLN A 441 -28.77 37.08 13.45
N TYR A 442 -28.91 36.73 12.17
CA TYR A 442 -28.50 37.61 11.08
C TYR A 442 -29.63 38.53 10.66
N ARG A 443 -29.28 39.78 10.33
CA ARG A 443 -30.21 40.71 9.72
C ARG A 443 -30.16 40.52 8.20
N ILE A 444 -31.32 40.36 7.59
CA ILE A 444 -31.47 40.05 6.18
C ILE A 444 -32.10 41.25 5.48
N LEU A 445 -31.51 41.70 4.38
CA LEU A 445 -31.99 42.77 3.53
C LEU A 445 -32.20 42.20 2.11
N PRO A 446 -33.45 41.92 1.70
CA PRO A 446 -33.75 41.45 0.36
C PRO A 446 -33.44 42.53 -0.67
N SER A 447 -32.61 42.22 -1.67
CA SER A 447 -32.40 43.07 -2.85
C SER A 447 -33.31 42.66 -4.01
N SER A 448 -33.64 41.38 -4.12
CA SER A 448 -34.64 40.82 -5.03
C SER A 448 -35.25 39.55 -4.42
N ASP A 449 -36.08 38.83 -5.17
CA ASP A 449 -36.61 37.53 -4.72
C ASP A 449 -35.53 36.45 -4.57
N MET A 450 -34.38 36.60 -5.25
CA MET A 450 -33.30 35.60 -5.26
C MET A 450 -32.01 36.09 -4.61
N VAL A 451 -31.82 37.41 -4.49
CA VAL A 451 -30.58 38.02 -4.00
C VAL A 451 -30.81 38.76 -2.69
N PHE A 452 -29.98 38.45 -1.69
CA PHE A 452 -30.10 38.94 -0.33
C PHE A 452 -28.76 39.46 0.19
N GLU A 453 -28.80 40.59 0.87
CA GLU A 453 -27.70 41.09 1.67
C GLU A 453 -27.88 40.63 3.12
N ILE A 454 -26.88 39.94 3.65
CA ILE A 454 -26.87 39.36 5.00
C ILE A 454 -25.87 40.12 5.86
N LEU A 455 -26.37 40.82 6.86
CA LEU A 455 -25.59 41.56 7.83
C LEU A 455 -25.29 40.66 9.03
N THR A 456 -24.02 40.29 9.17
CA THR A 456 -23.51 39.57 10.35
C THR A 456 -22.79 40.53 11.29
N SER A 457 -22.38 40.07 12.47
CA SER A 457 -21.63 40.89 13.43
C SER A 457 -20.25 41.32 12.92
N THR A 458 -19.69 40.64 11.92
CA THR A 458 -18.31 40.87 11.46
C THR A 458 -18.22 41.33 10.00
N LYS A 459 -19.21 40.99 9.18
CA LYS A 459 -19.19 41.29 7.74
C LYS A 459 -20.57 41.28 7.10
N THR A 460 -20.68 41.96 5.97
CA THR A 460 -21.80 41.84 5.04
C THR A 460 -21.50 40.71 4.06
N CYS A 461 -22.50 39.88 3.76
CA CYS A 461 -22.42 38.83 2.74
C CYS A 461 -23.57 38.94 1.75
N VAL A 462 -23.29 38.70 0.48
CA VAL A 462 -24.32 38.61 -0.57
C VAL A 462 -24.63 37.13 -0.79
N VAL A 463 -25.90 36.78 -0.83
CA VAL A 463 -26.40 35.45 -1.13
C VAL A 463 -27.26 35.53 -2.37
N ASP A 464 -27.00 34.65 -3.33
CA ASP A 464 -27.89 34.39 -4.45
C ASP A 464 -28.36 32.94 -4.37
N VAL A 465 -29.65 32.79 -4.07
CA VAL A 465 -30.29 31.48 -3.87
C VAL A 465 -30.45 30.75 -5.21
N CYS A 466 -30.67 31.49 -6.31
CA CYS A 466 -30.86 30.92 -7.64
C CYS A 466 -29.56 30.26 -8.14
N THR A 467 -28.44 30.98 -8.00
CA THR A 467 -27.11 30.46 -8.39
C THR A 467 -26.45 29.61 -7.30
N ARG A 468 -27.12 29.40 -6.16
CA ARG A 468 -26.61 28.67 -4.98
C ARG A 468 -25.24 29.20 -4.52
N SER A 469 -25.09 30.51 -4.51
CA SER A 469 -23.82 31.17 -4.22
C SER A 469 -23.91 32.08 -3.00
N CYS A 470 -22.79 32.20 -2.29
CA CYS A 470 -22.64 33.16 -1.20
C CYS A 470 -21.26 33.81 -1.29
N SER A 471 -21.16 35.10 -1.05
CA SER A 471 -19.87 35.81 -1.05
C SER A 471 -18.91 35.35 0.05
N CYS A 472 -19.36 34.51 1.00
CA CYS A 472 -18.49 33.85 1.95
C CYS A 472 -17.81 32.57 1.40
N ASN A 473 -18.09 32.19 0.15
CA ASN A 473 -17.58 31.04 -0.60
C ASN A 473 -17.83 29.63 0.00
N LYS A 474 -18.37 29.56 1.22
CA LYS A 474 -18.61 28.28 1.91
C LYS A 474 -19.66 27.42 1.21
N TRP A 475 -20.74 28.03 0.69
CA TRP A 475 -21.77 27.24 0.02
C TRP A 475 -21.21 26.55 -1.23
N GLN A 476 -20.44 27.28 -2.03
CA GLN A 476 -19.81 26.78 -3.24
C GLN A 476 -18.73 25.72 -2.93
N THR A 477 -17.96 25.91 -1.86
CA THR A 477 -16.86 25.01 -1.49
C THR A 477 -17.33 23.67 -0.95
N PHE A 478 -18.39 23.67 -0.15
CA PHE A 478 -18.91 22.48 0.55
C PHE A 478 -20.17 21.90 -0.10
N GLU A 479 -20.80 22.63 -1.02
CA GLU A 479 -22.13 22.33 -1.57
C GLU A 479 -23.21 22.07 -0.52
N ILE A 480 -23.05 22.73 0.64
CA ILE A 480 -23.99 22.76 1.75
C ILE A 480 -24.24 24.24 2.06
N PRO A 481 -25.51 24.69 2.16
CA PRO A 481 -25.81 26.06 2.52
C PRO A 481 -25.09 26.50 3.80
N CYS A 482 -24.36 27.61 3.73
CA CYS A 482 -23.78 28.23 4.91
C CYS A 482 -24.86 28.93 5.75
N ALA A 483 -24.49 29.48 6.92
CA ALA A 483 -25.45 30.20 7.77
C ALA A 483 -26.11 31.40 7.05
N ASN A 484 -25.35 32.13 6.21
CA ASN A 484 -25.90 33.25 5.41
C ASN A 484 -26.93 32.76 4.40
N ALA A 485 -26.61 31.69 3.66
CA ALA A 485 -27.50 31.08 2.70
C ALA A 485 -28.75 30.53 3.36
N SER A 486 -28.59 29.85 4.50
CA SER A 486 -29.69 29.32 5.31
C SER A 486 -30.62 30.44 5.77
N ALA A 487 -30.10 31.61 6.17
CA ALA A 487 -30.90 32.76 6.55
C ALA A 487 -31.81 33.23 5.39
N ALA A 488 -31.24 33.38 4.18
CA ALA A 488 -31.99 33.75 2.98
C ALA A 488 -33.07 32.70 2.61
N ILE A 489 -32.71 31.41 2.60
CA ILE A 489 -33.64 30.32 2.27
C ILE A 489 -34.80 30.25 3.28
N LEU A 490 -34.50 30.40 4.57
CA LEU A 490 -35.52 30.40 5.63
C LEU A 490 -36.45 31.61 5.52
N LEU A 491 -35.95 32.78 5.10
CA LEU A 491 -36.78 33.95 4.83
C LEU A 491 -37.79 33.69 3.70
N LYS A 492 -37.38 32.96 2.66
CA LYS A 492 -38.27 32.48 1.59
C LYS A 492 -39.26 31.38 2.04
N ARG A 493 -39.16 30.91 3.29
CA ARG A 493 -39.95 29.81 3.88
C ARG A 493 -39.72 28.46 3.18
N GLU A 494 -38.52 28.25 2.67
CA GLU A 494 -38.15 27.02 1.99
C GLU A 494 -37.30 26.10 2.89
N CYS A 495 -37.23 24.82 2.54
CA CYS A 495 -36.42 23.85 3.28
C CYS A 495 -34.95 23.94 2.85
N VAL A 496 -34.07 24.28 3.79
CA VAL A 496 -32.61 24.37 3.57
C VAL A 496 -32.03 23.05 3.04
N GLN A 497 -32.60 21.90 3.41
CA GLN A 497 -32.10 20.59 2.96
C GLN A 497 -32.20 20.40 1.45
N TRP A 498 -33.18 21.02 0.77
CA TRP A 498 -33.36 20.90 -0.68
C TRP A 498 -32.23 21.56 -1.47
N TYR A 499 -31.43 22.39 -0.81
CA TYR A 499 -30.31 23.12 -1.38
C TYR A 499 -28.95 22.45 -1.15
N VAL A 500 -28.93 21.29 -0.47
CA VAL A 500 -27.73 20.47 -0.29
C VAL A 500 -27.49 19.60 -1.52
N HIS A 501 -26.22 19.39 -1.90
CA HIS A 501 -25.88 18.50 -2.99
C HIS A 501 -26.35 17.05 -2.75
N LYS A 502 -26.85 16.40 -3.81
CA LYS A 502 -27.39 15.03 -3.75
C LYS A 502 -26.42 13.98 -3.21
N ALA A 503 -25.12 14.21 -3.35
CA ALA A 503 -24.09 13.31 -2.81
C ALA A 503 -24.09 13.24 -1.27
N TYR A 504 -24.82 14.12 -0.58
CA TYR A 504 -25.03 14.08 0.88
C TYR A 504 -26.36 13.41 1.29
N ALA A 505 -27.14 12.90 0.34
CA ALA A 505 -28.38 12.19 0.64
C ALA A 505 -28.08 10.86 1.35
N LEU A 506 -28.96 10.46 2.27
CA LEU A 506 -28.89 9.14 2.88
C LEU A 506 -29.00 8.03 1.82
N GLN A 507 -29.84 8.24 0.81
CA GLN A 507 -29.97 7.29 -0.30
C GLN A 507 -28.66 7.13 -1.09
N ALA A 508 -27.89 8.21 -1.26
CA ALA A 508 -26.58 8.14 -1.90
C ALA A 508 -25.63 7.23 -1.10
N TYR A 509 -25.59 7.38 0.24
CA TYR A 509 -24.83 6.50 1.13
C TYR A 509 -25.24 5.03 1.00
N CYS A 510 -26.54 4.74 1.02
CA CYS A 510 -27.04 3.38 0.86
C CYS A 510 -26.67 2.78 -0.50
N ASN A 511 -26.79 3.56 -1.57
CA ASN A 511 -26.47 3.10 -2.91
C ASN A 511 -24.96 2.87 -3.08
N THR A 512 -24.09 3.70 -2.46
CA THR A 512 -22.63 3.51 -2.44
C THR A 512 -22.23 2.11 -1.96
N TYR A 513 -22.94 1.57 -0.96
CA TYR A 513 -22.63 0.26 -0.34
C TYR A 513 -23.65 -0.83 -0.66
N SER A 514 -24.44 -0.65 -1.74
CA SER A 514 -25.44 -1.64 -2.16
C SER A 514 -24.83 -2.88 -2.82
N GLY A 515 -23.62 -2.76 -3.37
CA GLY A 515 -22.89 -3.85 -3.99
C GLY A 515 -22.30 -4.84 -2.97
N VAL A 516 -22.03 -6.06 -3.44
CA VAL A 516 -21.43 -7.13 -2.62
C VAL A 516 -20.06 -7.49 -3.18
N ILE A 517 -19.07 -7.67 -2.29
CA ILE A 517 -17.76 -8.23 -2.62
C ILE A 517 -17.72 -9.66 -2.09
N SER A 518 -17.95 -10.61 -2.99
CA SER A 518 -18.01 -12.04 -2.74
C SER A 518 -16.64 -12.62 -2.38
N PRO A 519 -16.60 -13.65 -1.52
CA PRO A 519 -15.40 -14.43 -1.30
C PRO A 519 -15.00 -15.19 -2.57
N ILE A 520 -13.71 -15.51 -2.65
CA ILE A 520 -13.17 -16.42 -3.66
C ILE A 520 -13.04 -17.78 -2.98
N VAL A 521 -13.56 -18.83 -3.60
CA VAL A 521 -13.35 -20.20 -3.13
C VAL A 521 -11.91 -20.59 -3.44
N ASP A 522 -11.20 -21.16 -2.47
CA ASP A 522 -9.81 -21.58 -2.65
C ASP A 522 -9.65 -22.45 -3.90
N ALA A 523 -8.61 -22.15 -4.66
CA ALA A 523 -8.29 -22.91 -5.85
C ALA A 523 -7.87 -24.33 -5.47
N SER A 524 -8.53 -25.35 -6.05
CA SER A 524 -7.82 -26.58 -6.37
C SER A 524 -6.57 -26.25 -7.18
N GLU A 525 -5.51 -27.06 -7.05
CA GLU A 525 -4.14 -26.80 -7.49
C GLU A 525 -3.92 -26.68 -9.02
N ASP A 526 -4.97 -26.43 -9.80
CA ASP A 526 -5.04 -26.86 -11.21
C ASP A 526 -4.71 -25.80 -12.27
N ALA A 527 -4.13 -24.64 -11.91
CA ALA A 527 -3.68 -23.67 -12.91
C ALA A 527 -2.23 -23.26 -12.68
N SER A 528 -1.31 -23.89 -13.41
CA SER A 528 0.07 -23.42 -13.53
C SER A 528 0.14 -22.32 -14.58
N ASP A 529 -0.15 -21.08 -14.20
CA ASP A 529 0.15 -19.95 -15.08
C ASP A 529 1.68 -19.78 -15.15
N GLN A 530 2.22 -19.61 -16.36
CA GLN A 530 3.66 -19.40 -16.58
C GLN A 530 4.13 -17.98 -16.18
N LEU A 531 3.35 -17.23 -15.41
CA LEU A 531 3.72 -15.87 -15.01
C LEU A 531 4.90 -15.91 -14.05
N LYS A 532 6.04 -15.42 -14.53
CA LYS A 532 7.26 -15.31 -13.73
C LYS A 532 7.17 -14.06 -12.85
N PRO A 533 7.82 -14.07 -11.67
CA PRO A 533 7.91 -12.88 -10.85
C PRO A 533 8.66 -11.74 -11.57
N PRO A 534 8.52 -10.49 -11.09
CA PRO A 534 9.29 -9.35 -11.59
C PRO A 534 10.78 -9.64 -11.61
N ALA A 535 11.50 -9.01 -12.53
CA ALA A 535 12.96 -9.04 -12.49
C ALA A 535 13.42 -8.34 -11.20
N THR A 536 14.10 -9.05 -10.31
CA THR A 536 14.74 -8.41 -9.16
C THR A 536 15.90 -7.58 -9.69
N TRP A 537 15.90 -6.28 -9.43
CA TRP A 537 17.09 -5.45 -9.60
C TRP A 537 18.19 -6.08 -8.74
N ALA A 538 19.19 -6.68 -9.38
CA ALA A 538 20.38 -7.12 -8.69
C ALA A 538 21.02 -5.87 -8.10
N SER A 539 21.16 -5.88 -6.77
CA SER A 539 21.80 -4.86 -5.94
C SER A 539 23.11 -4.33 -6.49
#